data_AF-A0A4Y9U7Z1-F1
#
_entry.id   AF-A0A4Y9U7Z1-F1
#
_cell.length_a   1.000
_cell.length_b   1.000
_cell.length_c   1.000
_cell.angle_alpha   90.00
_cell.angle_beta   90.00
_cell.angle_gamma   90.00
#
_symmetry.space_group_name_H-M   'P 1'
#
loop_
_entity.id
_entity.type
_entity.pdbx_description
1 polymer ?
#
loop_
_entity_poly.entity_id
_entity_poly.type
_entity_poly.pdbx_seq_one_letter_code
_entity_poly.pdbx_strand_id
1 'polypeptide(L)' 'MQASGERRSITRAGKREGEPVINIAECREHADLYKRLSGASGISKDRSDVLKNIARTYVGLAGQLDRLASLTRNEQR' A
#
# COMPACT_ATOMS: atom_id res chain seq x y z
N MET A 1 -2.19 16.79 -44.49
CA MET A 1 -3.00 17.48 -43.46
C MET A 1 -3.94 16.42 -42.88
N GLN A 2 -3.64 15.74 -41.77
CA GLN A 2 -3.87 16.14 -40.35
C GLN A 2 -5.21 16.88 -40.17
N ALA A 3 -6.13 16.54 -39.26
CA ALA A 3 -6.19 15.56 -38.17
C ALA A 3 -7.68 15.46 -37.73
N SER A 4 -8.13 14.34 -37.16
CA SER A 4 -9.04 14.33 -36.00
C SER A 4 -9.36 12.89 -35.62
N GLY A 5 -8.89 12.49 -34.45
CA GLY A 5 -9.09 11.17 -33.87
C GLY A 5 -8.85 11.32 -32.38
N GLU A 6 -9.79 11.97 -31.72
CA GLU A 6 -9.78 12.31 -30.30
C GLU A 6 -9.69 11.04 -29.45
N ARG A 7 -8.46 10.69 -29.06
CA ARG A 7 -8.25 9.74 -27.97
C ARG A 7 -8.46 10.50 -26.68
N ARG A 8 -9.62 10.29 -26.06
CA ARG A 8 -9.82 10.57 -24.63
C ARG A 8 -8.81 9.74 -23.84
N SER A 9 -7.67 10.34 -23.57
CA SER A 9 -6.70 9.84 -22.60
C SER A 9 -7.37 9.85 -21.25
N ILE A 10 -7.88 8.69 -20.84
CA ILE A 10 -8.33 8.45 -19.47
C ILE A 10 -7.15 8.71 -18.54
N THR A 11 -7.27 9.77 -17.76
CA THR A 11 -6.28 10.24 -16.80
C THR A 11 -6.11 9.18 -15.71
N ARG A 12 -5.17 8.24 -15.87
CA ARG A 12 -4.66 7.48 -14.72
C ARG A 12 -3.76 8.43 -13.95
N ALA A 13 -4.34 9.03 -12.92
CA ALA A 13 -3.76 9.88 -11.88
C ALA A 13 -2.24 10.08 -12.02
N GLY A 14 -1.84 11.31 -12.34
CA GLY A 14 -0.44 11.71 -12.40
C GLY A 14 0.26 11.32 -11.10
N LYS A 15 1.13 10.32 -11.18
CA LYS A 15 2.09 10.01 -10.13
C LYS A 15 2.97 11.25 -9.99
N ARG A 16 2.83 11.98 -8.90
CA ARG A 16 3.81 13.00 -8.51
C ARG A 16 5.12 12.27 -8.25
N GLU A 17 6.19 12.65 -8.96
CA GLU A 17 7.53 12.21 -8.64
C GLU A 17 7.82 12.58 -7.18
N GLY A 18 7.96 11.58 -6.31
CA GLY A 18 8.20 11.75 -4.87
C GLY A 18 7.11 11.22 -3.93
N GLU A 19 5.91 10.85 -4.42
CA GLU A 19 4.94 10.15 -3.55
C GLU A 19 5.33 8.66 -3.41
N PRO A 20 5.46 8.13 -2.17
CA PRO A 20 5.79 6.73 -1.97
C PRO A 20 4.71 5.85 -2.60
N VAL A 21 5.15 4.82 -3.34
CA VAL A 21 4.27 3.88 -4.08
C VAL A 21 3.28 3.16 -3.16
N ILE A 22 3.53 3.18 -1.85
CA ILE A 22 2.62 2.74 -0.79
C ILE A 22 2.74 3.69 0.40
N ASN A 23 1.63 4.04 1.04
CA ASN A 23 1.60 4.91 2.21
C ASN A 23 1.20 4.16 3.50
N ILE A 24 1.25 4.86 4.65
CA ILE A 24 0.96 4.29 5.98
C ILE A 24 -0.47 3.74 6.06
N ALA A 25 -1.45 4.45 5.48
CA ALA A 25 -2.85 4.05 5.51
C ALA A 25 -3.08 2.79 4.68
N GLU A 26 -2.53 2.73 3.46
CA GLU A 26 -2.60 1.54 2.59
C GLU A 26 -1.95 0.32 3.25
N CYS A 27 -0.80 0.51 3.94
CA CYS A 27 -0.19 -0.57 4.70
C CYS A 27 -1.12 -1.09 5.81
N ARG A 28 -1.79 -0.20 6.55
CA ARG A 28 -2.74 -0.60 7.60
C ARG A 28 -3.96 -1.32 7.03
N GLU A 29 -4.51 -0.84 5.92
CA GLU A 29 -5.63 -1.48 5.22
C GLU A 29 -5.28 -2.90 4.75
N HIS A 30 -4.09 -3.07 4.14
CA HIS A 30 -3.61 -4.39 3.75
C HIS A 30 -3.38 -5.30 4.95
N ALA A 31 -2.79 -4.79 6.03
CA ALA A 31 -2.58 -5.56 7.25
C ALA A 31 -3.93 -6.10 7.80
N ASP A 32 -4.95 -5.26 7.87
CA ASP A 32 -6.27 -5.64 8.34
C ASP A 32 -6.95 -6.64 7.40
N LEU A 33 -6.84 -6.43 6.08
CA LEU A 33 -7.36 -7.36 5.08
C LEU A 33 -6.76 -8.75 5.23
N TYR A 34 -5.43 -8.87 5.27
CA TYR A 34 -4.76 -10.17 5.38
C TYR A 34 -5.01 -10.83 6.74
N LYS A 35 -5.13 -10.04 7.81
CA LYS A 35 -5.55 -10.55 9.12
C LYS A 35 -6.95 -11.15 9.06
N ARG A 36 -7.92 -10.49 8.44
CA ARG A 36 -9.28 -11.02 8.25
C ARG A 36 -9.28 -12.30 7.39
N LEU A 37 -8.55 -12.30 6.27
CA LEU A 37 -8.42 -13.47 5.41
C LEU A 37 -7.80 -14.66 6.14
N SER A 38 -6.86 -14.41 7.07
CA SER A 38 -6.23 -15.48 7.87
C SER A 38 -7.19 -16.18 8.83
N GLY A 39 -8.32 -15.56 9.17
CA GLY A 39 -9.37 -16.13 10.02
C GLY A 39 -10.54 -16.72 9.24
N ALA A 40 -10.48 -16.74 7.91
CA ALA A 40 -11.57 -17.26 7.08
C ALA A 40 -11.76 -18.77 7.30
N SER A 41 -13.01 -19.21 7.47
CA SER A 41 -13.34 -20.63 7.55
C SER A 41 -12.97 -21.35 6.25
N GLY A 42 -12.45 -22.57 6.35
CA GLY A 42 -12.16 -23.41 5.18
C GLY A 42 -10.80 -23.16 4.52
N ILE A 43 -9.90 -22.42 5.16
CA ILE A 43 -8.50 -22.33 4.72
C ILE A 43 -7.61 -23.30 5.49
N SER A 44 -6.53 -23.77 4.85
CA SER A 44 -5.53 -24.59 5.54
C SER A 44 -4.75 -23.77 6.56
N LYS A 45 -4.18 -24.47 7.57
CA LYS A 45 -3.30 -23.86 8.57
C LYS A 45 -2.14 -23.11 7.92
N ASP A 46 -1.46 -23.73 6.97
CA ASP A 46 -0.32 -23.14 6.26
C ASP A 46 -0.71 -21.84 5.55
N ARG A 47 -1.87 -21.82 4.89
CA ARG A 47 -2.39 -20.61 4.25
C ARG A 47 -2.71 -19.52 5.27
N SER A 48 -3.34 -19.87 6.39
CA SER A 48 -3.57 -18.95 7.51
C SER A 48 -2.25 -18.32 7.98
N ASP A 49 -1.22 -19.13 8.15
CA ASP A 49 0.06 -18.68 8.72
C ASP A 49 0.82 -17.77 7.76
N VAL A 50 0.78 -18.05 6.44
CA VAL A 50 1.29 -17.14 5.41
C VAL A 50 0.53 -15.80 5.43
N LEU A 51 -0.80 -15.82 5.52
CA LEU A 51 -1.60 -14.58 5.60
C LEU A 51 -1.28 -13.74 6.85
N LYS A 52 -1.05 -14.39 8.00
CA LYS A 52 -0.60 -13.71 9.22
C LYS A 52 0.79 -13.10 9.07
N ASN A 53 1.70 -13.80 8.39
CA ASN A 53 3.04 -13.28 8.09
C ASN A 53 2.93 -12.02 7.22
N ILE A 54 2.13 -12.06 6.15
CA ILE A 54 1.90 -10.92 5.26
C ILE A 54 1.33 -9.73 6.05
N ALA A 55 0.30 -9.96 6.89
CA ALA A 55 -0.28 -8.91 7.72
C ALA A 55 0.77 -8.27 8.64
N ARG A 56 1.63 -9.06 9.27
CA ARG A 56 2.74 -8.56 10.10
C ARG A 56 3.74 -7.71 9.32
N THR A 57 4.08 -8.11 8.09
CA THR A 57 4.96 -7.33 7.21
C THR A 57 4.40 -5.95 6.93
N TYR A 58 3.10 -5.85 6.62
CA TYR A 58 2.46 -4.56 6.38
C TYR A 58 2.41 -3.67 7.62
N VAL A 59 2.16 -4.24 8.81
CA VAL A 59 2.25 -3.49 10.08
C VAL A 59 3.66 -2.95 10.30
N GLY A 60 4.68 -3.78 10.08
CA GLY A 60 6.08 -3.38 10.20
C GLY A 60 6.44 -2.24 9.24
N LEU A 61 6.02 -2.36 7.98
CA LEU A 61 6.23 -1.33 6.97
C LEU A 61 5.52 -0.02 7.33
N ALA A 62 4.28 -0.06 7.80
CA ALA A 62 3.57 1.12 8.28
C ALA A 62 4.36 1.86 9.39
N GLY A 63 4.94 1.11 10.33
CA GLY A 63 5.79 1.68 11.38
C GLY A 63 7.08 2.31 10.84
N GLN A 64 7.71 1.68 9.84
CA GLN A 64 8.90 2.23 9.18
C GLN A 64 8.59 3.52 8.42
N LEU A 65 7.46 3.56 7.70
CA LEU A 65 7.00 4.75 6.98
C LEU A 65 6.65 5.90 7.94
N ASP A 66 6.02 5.61 9.08
CA ASP A 66 5.74 6.61 10.11
C ASP A 66 7.03 7.18 10.72
N ARG A 67 8.00 6.31 11.01
CA ARG A 67 9.33 6.72 11.46
C ARG A 67 10.03 7.59 10.42
N LEU A 68 10.00 7.20 9.14
CA LEU A 68 10.58 7.98 8.05
C LEU A 68 9.94 9.37 7.96
N ALA A 69 8.61 9.45 8.00
CA ALA A 69 7.89 10.72 7.99
C ALA A 69 8.26 11.60 9.20
N SER A 70 8.51 11.00 10.37
CA SER A 70 8.99 11.71 11.55
C SER A 70 10.41 12.27 11.37
N LEU A 71 11.34 11.48 10.82
CA LEU A 71 12.70 11.92 10.53
C LEU A 71 12.70 13.09 9.55
N THR A 72 11.96 12.99 8.45
CA THR A 72 11.86 14.07 7.45
C THR A 72 11.36 15.38 8.06
N ARG A 73 10.34 15.34 8.94
CA ARG A 73 9.85 16.55 9.64
C ARG A 73 10.89 17.17 10.57
N ASN A 74 11.75 16.37 11.18
CA ASN A 74 12.79 16.86 12.10
C ASN A 74 13.99 17.43 11.33
N GLU A 75 14.31 16.90 10.14
CA GLU A 75 15.36 17.43 9.25
C GLU A 75 15.00 18.78 8.61
N GLN A 76 13.71 19.10 8.53
CA GLN A 76 13.19 20.35 7.97
C GLN A 76 13.07 21.50 8.99
N ARG A 77 13.45 21.26 10.26
CA ARG A 77 13.47 22.25 11.34
C ARG A 77 14.88 22.78 11.55
#